data_AF-A0A6I3M6H9-F1
#
_entry.id   AF-A0A6I3M6H9-F1
#
_cell.length_a   1.000
_cell.length_b   1.000
_cell.length_c   1.000
_cell.angle_alpha   90.00
_cell.angle_beta   90.00
_cell.angle_gamma   90.00
#
_symmetry.space_group_name_H-M   'P 1'
#
loop_
_entity.id
_entity.type
_entity.pdbx_description
1 polymer ?
#
loop_
_entity_poly.entity_id
_entity_poly.type
_entity_poly.pdbx_seq_one_letter_code
_entity_poly.pdbx_strand_id
1 'polypeptide(L)' 'MSVFPFLIAMALFVLGMWVFSIADVVVGFEAPVFFGGIVLVSLSLAIPFNVLGRRESGV' A
#
# COMPACT_ATOMS: atom_id res chain seq x y z
N MET A 1 -16.32 -2.40 10.49
CA MET A 1 -15.20 -2.75 9.58
C MET A 1 -15.28 -4.20 9.11
N SER A 2 -15.55 -4.45 7.83
CA SER A 2 -15.34 -5.81 7.29
C SER A 2 -13.84 -6.10 7.26
N VAL A 3 -13.44 -7.28 7.76
CA VAL A 3 -12.03 -7.70 7.85
C VAL A 3 -11.36 -7.76 6.48
N PHE A 4 -12.13 -8.03 5.42
CA PHE A 4 -11.62 -8.23 4.07
C PHE A 4 -10.85 -7.03 3.47
N PRO A 5 -11.41 -5.80 3.37
CA PRO A 5 -10.66 -4.64 2.88
C PRO A 5 -9.47 -4.26 3.78
N PHE A 6 -9.55 -4.55 5.08
CA PHE A 6 -8.41 -4.37 5.99
C PHE A 6 -7.26 -5.33 5.63
N LEU A 7 -7.56 -6.61 5.39
CA LEU A 7 -6.54 -7.59 4.97
C LEU A 7 -5.90 -7.20 3.63
N ILE A 8 -6.67 -6.66 2.69
CA ILE A 8 -6.14 -6.15 1.42
C ILE A 8 -5.18 -4.98 1.66
N ALA A 9 -5.57 -4.01 2.49
CA ALA A 9 -4.71 -2.89 2.85
C ALA A 9 -3.42 -3.36 3.54
N MET A 10 -3.53 -4.32 4.45
CA MET A 10 -2.37 -4.90 5.15
C MET A 10 -1.43 -5.64 4.19
N ALA A 11 -1.96 -6.44 3.28
CA ALA A 11 -1.17 -7.13 2.26
C ALA A 11 -0.45 -6.13 1.34
N LEU A 12 -1.13 -5.08 0.90
CA LEU A 12 -0.56 -4.04 0.03
C LEU A 12 0.55 -3.25 0.76
N PHE A 13 0.35 -2.97 2.05
CA PHE A 13 1.35 -2.31 2.90
C PHE A 13 2.63 -3.15 3.02
N VAL A 14 2.50 -4.44 3.38
CA VAL A 14 3.63 -5.35 3.54
C VAL A 14 4.36 -5.52 2.20
N LEU A 15 3.63 -5.63 1.10
CA LEU A 15 4.20 -5.72 -0.24
C LEU A 15 4.96 -4.43 -0.59
N GLY A 16 4.39 -3.25 -0.32
CA GLY A 16 5.07 -1.97 -0.54
C GLY A 16 6.36 -1.83 0.27
N MET A 17 6.34 -2.21 1.55
CA MET A 17 7.53 -2.21 2.42
C MET A 17 8.61 -3.17 1.92
N TRP A 18 8.21 -4.36 1.44
CA TRP A 18 9.14 -5.32 0.86
C TRP A 18 9.77 -4.81 -0.44
N VAL A 19 8.97 -4.26 -1.37
CA VAL A 19 9.47 -3.67 -2.63
C VAL A 19 10.45 -2.52 -2.34
N PHE A 20 10.11 -1.66 -1.38
CA PHE A 20 11.01 -0.60 -0.92
C PHE A 20 12.33 -1.15 -0.36
N SER A 21 12.26 -2.22 0.45
CA SER A 21 13.42 -2.83 1.11
C SER A 21 14.39 -3.50 0.15
N ILE A 22 13.96 -3.91 -1.04
CA ILE A 22 14.82 -4.56 -2.03
C ILE A 22 15.36 -3.59 -3.09
N ALA A 23 15.09 -2.29 -2.97
CA ALA A 23 15.43 -1.31 -4.01
C ALA A 23 16.94 -1.25 -4.33
N ASP A 24 17.81 -1.49 -3.35
CA ASP A 24 19.27 -1.45 -3.50
C ASP A 24 19.86 -2.73 -4.13
N VAL A 25 19.12 -3.84 -4.13
CA VAL A 25 19.55 -5.10 -4.74
C VAL A 25 19.05 -5.28 -6.18
N VAL A 26 18.15 -4.41 -6.66
CA VAL A 26 17.67 -4.44 -8.05
C VAL A 26 18.50 -3.48 -8.92
N VAL A 27 19.67 -3.97 -9.34
CA VAL A 27 20.65 -3.21 -10.13
C VAL A 27 20.01 -2.63 -11.39
N GLY A 28 20.15 -1.31 -11.58
CA GLY A 28 19.64 -0.57 -12.74
C GLY A 28 18.17 -0.16 -12.65
N PHE A 29 17.45 -0.56 -11.59
CA PHE A 29 16.06 -0.17 -11.33
C PHE A 29 15.84 0.34 -9.90
N GLU A 30 16.90 0.82 -9.25
CA GLU A 30 16.88 1.23 -7.84
C GLU A 30 15.81 2.32 -7.61
N ALA A 31 15.82 3.36 -8.45
CA ALA A 31 14.85 4.45 -8.32
C ALA A 31 13.40 4.01 -8.60
N PRO A 32 13.06 3.35 -9.73
CA PRO A 32 11.70 2.85 -9.94
C PRO A 32 11.18 1.92 -8.85
N VAL A 33 12.03 1.02 -8.32
CA VAL A 33 11.66 0.07 -7.27
C VAL A 33 11.41 0.80 -5.94
N PHE A 34 12.29 1.74 -5.59
CA PHE A 34 12.12 2.59 -4.40
C PHE A 34 10.81 3.40 -4.47
N PHE A 35 10.57 4.11 -5.58
CA PHE A 35 9.35 4.88 -5.78
C PHE A 35 8.11 3.99 -5.86
N GLY A 36 8.21 2.80 -6.47
CA GLY A 36 7.14 1.82 -6.52
C GLY A 36 6.70 1.36 -5.14
N GLY A 37 7.66 1.09 -4.25
CA GLY A 37 7.39 0.76 -2.85
C GLY A 37 6.63 1.88 -2.12
N ILE A 38 7.06 3.14 -2.29
CA ILE A 38 6.38 4.31 -1.70
C ILE A 38 4.93 4.44 -2.20
N VAL A 39 4.70 4.26 -3.50
CA VAL A 39 3.36 4.32 -4.09
C VAL A 39 2.46 3.21 -3.52
N LEU A 40 2.99 1.98 -3.39
CA LEU A 40 2.25 0.85 -2.83
C LEU A 40 1.87 1.08 -1.36
N VAL A 41 2.80 1.57 -0.54
CA VAL A 41 2.53 1.97 0.85
C VAL A 41 1.48 3.07 0.90
N SER A 42 1.58 4.10 0.04
CA SER A 42 0.60 5.19 0.00
C SER A 42 -0.80 4.70 -0.38
N LEU A 43 -0.90 3.79 -1.36
CA LEU A 43 -2.17 3.16 -1.76
C LEU A 43 -2.77 2.30 -0.65
N SER A 44 -1.94 1.63 0.16
CA SER A 44 -2.41 0.84 1.30
C SER A 44 -3.18 1.68 2.31
N LEU A 45 -2.76 2.94 2.52
CA LEU A 45 -3.42 3.91 3.38
C LEU A 45 -4.67 4.52 2.72
N ALA A 46 -4.70 4.63 1.39
CA ALA A 46 -5.86 5.16 0.68
C ALA A 46 -7.13 4.29 0.86
N ILE A 47 -6.98 2.98 1.01
CA ILE A 47 -8.10 2.04 1.21
C ILE A 47 -8.93 2.34 2.48
N PRO A 48 -8.34 2.37 3.70
CA PRO A 48 -9.10 2.69 4.91
C PRO A 48 -9.69 4.10 4.86
N PHE A 49 -8.94 5.10 4.38
CA PHE A 49 -9.41 6.50 4.38
C PHE A 49 -10.51 6.78 3.35
N ASN A 50 -10.43 6.23 2.14
CA ASN A 50 -11.34 6.59 1.06
C ASN A 50 -12.48 5.58 0.83
N VAL A 51 -12.24 4.29 1.09
CA VAL A 51 -13.21 3.23 0.79
C VAL A 51 -13.97 2.83 2.06
N LEU A 52 -13.27 2.72 3.20
CA LEU A 52 -13.88 2.27 4.45
C LEU A 52 -14.56 3.42 5.19
N GLY A 53 -13.91 4.59 5.28
CA GLY A 53 -14.47 5.77 5.96
C GLY A 53 -15.80 6.27 5.36
N ARG A 54 -15.99 6.15 4.03
CA ARG A 54 -17.25 6.58 3.38
C ARG A 54 -18.43 5.65 3.62
N ARG A 55 -18.19 4.35 3.85
CA ARG A 55 -19.28 3.37 4.09
C ARG A 55 -19.94 3.54 5.46
N GLU A 56 -19.25 4.11 6.44
CA GLU A 56 -19.83 4.41 7.76
C GLU A 56 -20.55 5.77 7.81
N SER A 57 -20.26 6.69 6.88
CA SER A 57 -20.84 8.05 6.90
C SER A 57 -22.22 8.22 6.24
N GLY A 58 -22.81 7.18 5.62
CA GLY A 58 -24.24 7.16 5.29
C GLY A 58 -24.81 8.38 4.55
N VAL A 59 -24.04 9.00 3.64
CA VAL A 59 -24.52 9.97 2.64
C VAL A 59 -24.43 9.33 1.27
#